data_AF-A0A4Q0MK24-F1
#
_entry.id   AF-A0A4Q0MK24-F1
#
_cell.length_a   1.000
_cell.length_b   1.000
_cell.length_c   1.000
_cell.angle_alpha   90.00
_cell.angle_beta   90.00
_cell.angle_gamma   90.00
#
_symmetry.space_group_name_H-M   'P 1'
#
loop_
_entity.id
_entity.type
_entity.pdbx_description
1 polymer ?
#
loop_
_entity_poly.entity_id
_entity_poly.type
_entity_poly.pdbx_seq_one_letter_code
_entity_poly.pdbx_strand_id
1 'polypeptide(L)'
;MTPPDKVAPDPIQTPPGPAEQPANPAAMDAIGVPAKVWAVRIAGGWEADGKRGFSRVIGTFEGDAQRLTVQWLAEPDGRVVGSKVLEDEEAAKLTFGDMRAEPEDRGGVTVFLDTLPDADGIRDTWVLIIGGPGEARFGPAMN
;
A
#
# COMPACT_ATOMS: atom_id res chain seq x y z
N MET A 1 -12.97 82.44 -11.09
CA MET A 1 -12.07 81.60 -10.28
C MET A 1 -12.90 80.46 -9.71
N THR A 2 -12.77 79.29 -10.29
CA THR A 2 -13.30 78.03 -9.77
C THR A 2 -12.24 76.97 -10.11
N PRO A 3 -11.65 76.28 -9.13
CA PRO A 3 -10.61 75.28 -9.41
C PRO A 3 -11.22 74.05 -10.11
N PRO A 4 -10.50 73.38 -11.02
CA PRO A 4 -10.98 72.14 -11.63
C PRO A 4 -10.96 70.99 -10.63
N ASP A 5 -11.98 70.14 -10.77
CA ASP A 5 -12.27 68.96 -9.97
C ASP A 5 -11.05 68.04 -9.78
N LYS A 6 -10.88 67.59 -8.53
CA LYS A 6 -9.93 66.55 -8.16
C LYS A 6 -10.37 65.23 -8.81
N VAL A 7 -9.53 64.69 -9.69
CA VAL A 7 -9.65 63.33 -10.24
C VAL A 7 -9.63 62.34 -9.06
N ALA A 8 -10.69 61.55 -8.92
CA ALA A 8 -10.76 60.47 -7.95
C ALA A 8 -9.75 59.36 -8.33
N PRO A 9 -9.04 58.74 -7.37
CA PRO A 9 -8.15 57.62 -7.68
C PRO A 9 -8.96 56.38 -8.06
N ASP A 10 -8.51 55.68 -9.10
CA ASP A 10 -9.06 54.39 -9.53
C ASP A 10 -9.05 53.35 -8.38
N PRO A 11 -10.04 52.44 -8.31
CA PRO A 11 -10.04 51.39 -7.30
C PRO A 11 -8.88 50.42 -7.54
N ILE A 12 -8.05 50.22 -6.51
CA ILE A 12 -6.99 49.22 -6.50
C ILE A 12 -7.62 47.83 -6.64
N GLN A 13 -7.34 47.14 -7.74
CA GLN A 13 -7.68 45.73 -7.91
C GLN A 13 -6.85 44.91 -6.91
N THR A 14 -7.53 44.26 -5.96
CA THR A 14 -6.92 43.30 -5.05
C THR A 14 -6.47 42.07 -5.86
N PRO A 15 -5.25 41.53 -5.68
CA PRO A 15 -4.86 40.30 -6.35
C PRO A 15 -5.77 39.15 -5.92
N PRO A 16 -6.07 38.19 -6.80
CA PRO A 16 -6.87 37.03 -6.42
C PRO A 16 -6.14 36.27 -5.32
N GLY A 17 -6.85 36.00 -4.22
CA GLY A 17 -6.37 35.11 -3.17
C GLY A 17 -6.08 33.70 -3.72
N PRO A 18 -5.25 32.91 -3.03
CA PRO A 18 -4.87 31.58 -3.49
C PRO A 18 -6.12 30.76 -3.80
N ALA A 19 -6.18 30.24 -5.02
CA ALA A 19 -7.25 29.34 -5.45
C ALA A 19 -7.33 28.16 -4.47
N GLU A 20 -8.52 27.92 -3.91
CA GLU A 20 -8.81 26.69 -3.19
C GLU A 20 -8.53 25.52 -4.14
N GLN A 21 -7.45 24.80 -3.85
CA GLN A 21 -7.11 23.58 -4.53
C GLN A 21 -8.26 22.59 -4.28
N PRO A 22 -8.94 22.08 -5.33
CA PRO A 22 -10.00 21.10 -5.13
C PRO A 22 -9.41 19.89 -4.41
N ALA A 23 -10.06 19.50 -3.31
CA ALA A 23 -9.67 18.37 -2.49
C ALA A 23 -9.44 17.13 -3.38
N ASN A 24 -8.25 16.55 -3.28
CA ASN A 24 -7.88 15.31 -3.94
C ASN A 24 -8.87 14.22 -3.49
N PRO A 25 -9.56 13.49 -4.40
CA PRO A 25 -10.54 12.47 -4.04
C PRO A 25 -9.86 11.16 -3.59
N ALA A 26 -9.01 11.25 -2.57
CA ALA A 26 -8.62 10.10 -1.76
C ALA A 26 -9.75 9.67 -0.79
N ALA A 27 -10.97 10.18 -1.00
CA ALA A 27 -12.17 9.81 -0.28
C ALA A 27 -12.94 8.74 -1.05
N MET A 28 -12.51 7.49 -0.90
CA MET A 28 -13.41 6.34 -0.88
C MET A 28 -13.01 5.41 0.28
N ASP A 29 -12.98 5.96 1.49
CA ASP A 29 -13.22 5.15 2.68
C ASP A 29 -14.73 4.88 2.74
N ALA A 30 -15.14 3.81 2.07
CA ALA A 30 -16.49 3.28 2.18
C ALA A 30 -16.62 2.58 3.55
N ILE A 31 -17.10 3.32 4.56
CA ILE A 31 -17.68 2.86 5.84
C ILE A 31 -16.92 1.69 6.48
N GLY A 32 -15.91 2.02 7.27
CA GLY A 32 -15.15 1.10 8.11
C GLY A 32 -14.00 1.87 8.74
N VAL A 33 -13.59 1.52 9.96
CA VAL A 33 -12.47 2.16 10.67
C VAL A 33 -11.28 2.40 9.72
N PRO A 34 -10.65 3.59 9.70
CA PRO A 34 -9.54 3.87 8.80
C PRO A 34 -8.48 2.81 8.96
N ALA A 35 -8.09 2.18 7.85
CA ALA A 35 -7.18 1.04 7.87
C ALA A 35 -5.86 1.45 8.54
N LYS A 36 -5.56 0.85 9.70
CA LYS A 36 -4.31 1.12 10.41
C LYS A 36 -3.22 0.23 9.84
N VAL A 37 -2.28 0.82 9.10
CA VAL A 37 -1.07 0.11 8.65
C VAL A 37 -0.22 -0.23 9.87
N TRP A 38 0.14 -1.50 10.01
CA TRP A 38 0.98 -1.98 11.10
C TRP A 38 2.30 -2.56 10.63
N ALA A 39 2.37 -3.02 9.38
CA ALA A 39 3.62 -3.45 8.76
C ALA A 39 3.65 -3.17 7.26
N VAL A 40 4.83 -2.84 6.77
CA VAL A 40 5.18 -2.87 5.35
C VAL A 40 6.54 -3.55 5.23
N ARG A 41 6.64 -4.52 4.33
CA ARG A 41 7.89 -5.22 4.04
C ARG A 41 8.07 -5.36 2.54
N ILE A 42 9.27 -5.07 2.06
CA ILE A 42 9.67 -5.41 0.69
C ILE A 42 9.86 -6.93 0.67
N ALA A 43 9.15 -7.62 -0.22
CA ALA A 43 9.25 -9.06 -0.35
C ALA A 43 10.39 -9.43 -1.31
N GLY A 44 10.45 -8.80 -2.49
CA GLY A 44 11.51 -9.10 -3.45
C GLY A 44 11.24 -8.50 -4.83
N GLY A 45 12.17 -8.71 -5.75
CA GLY A 45 12.05 -8.27 -7.14
C GLY A 45 10.99 -9.08 -7.90
N TRP A 46 10.39 -8.47 -8.91
CA TRP A 46 9.58 -9.18 -9.91
C TRP A 46 10.03 -8.76 -11.31
N GLU A 47 9.96 -9.69 -12.25
CA GLU A 47 10.16 -9.45 -13.67
C GLU A 47 9.05 -10.15 -14.46
N ALA A 48 8.36 -9.41 -15.32
CA ALA A 48 7.28 -9.93 -16.16
C ALA A 48 7.09 -9.03 -17.39
N ASP A 49 6.87 -9.62 -18.57
CA ASP A 49 6.60 -8.90 -19.83
C ASP A 49 7.62 -7.79 -20.16
N GLY A 50 8.90 -8.04 -19.87
CA GLY A 50 9.98 -7.06 -20.09
C GLY A 50 9.94 -5.85 -19.14
N LYS A 51 9.07 -5.88 -18.12
CA LYS A 51 9.01 -4.90 -17.03
C LYS A 51 9.55 -5.53 -15.76
N ARG A 52 9.98 -4.67 -14.83
CA ARG A 52 10.46 -5.09 -13.53
C ARG A 52 10.15 -4.10 -12.43
N GLY A 53 10.32 -4.55 -11.21
CA GLY A 53 10.35 -3.72 -10.03
C GLY A 53 10.36 -4.56 -8.78
N PHE A 54 9.70 -4.10 -7.72
CA PHE A 54 9.65 -4.81 -6.44
C PHE A 54 8.23 -5.03 -5.96
N SER A 55 8.04 -6.13 -5.27
CA SER A 55 6.81 -6.46 -4.55
C SER A 55 6.96 -6.11 -3.07
N ARG A 56 5.86 -5.70 -2.45
CA ARG A 56 5.79 -5.47 -1.01
C ARG A 56 4.54 -6.12 -0.43
N VAL A 57 4.63 -6.56 0.80
CA VAL A 57 3.48 -7.02 1.58
C VAL A 57 3.15 -5.95 2.62
N ILE A 58 1.88 -5.57 2.70
CA ILE A 58 1.34 -4.58 3.61
C ILE A 58 0.36 -5.28 4.54
N GLY A 59 0.60 -5.16 5.84
CA GLY A 59 -0.35 -5.54 6.88
C GLY A 59 -1.15 -4.32 7.33
N THR A 60 -2.47 -4.40 7.25
CA THR A 60 -3.41 -3.42 7.80
C THR A 60 -4.34 -4.05 8.82
N PHE A 61 -4.91 -3.21 9.70
CA PHE A 61 -6.08 -3.55 10.50
C PHE A 61 -7.30 -2.80 9.94
N GLU A 62 -8.39 -3.51 9.67
CA GLU A 62 -9.71 -2.94 9.39
C GLU A 62 -10.66 -3.32 10.53
N GLY A 63 -10.90 -2.37 11.43
CA GLY A 63 -11.43 -2.71 12.76
C GLY A 63 -10.44 -3.59 13.51
N ASP A 64 -10.90 -4.75 14.00
CA ASP A 64 -10.06 -5.75 14.66
C ASP A 64 -9.51 -6.81 13.68
N ALA A 65 -9.94 -6.79 12.42
CA ALA A 65 -9.51 -7.76 11.42
C ALA A 65 -8.16 -7.36 10.82
N GLN A 66 -7.20 -8.28 10.84
CA GLN A 66 -5.96 -8.14 10.10
C GLN A 66 -6.18 -8.47 8.62
N ARG A 67 -5.59 -7.67 7.74
CA ARG A 67 -5.62 -7.87 6.29
C ARG A 67 -4.22 -7.74 5.72
N LEU A 68 -3.87 -8.67 4.83
CA LEU A 68 -2.62 -8.63 4.08
C LEU A 68 -2.87 -8.27 2.64
N THR A 69 -2.04 -7.37 2.11
CA THR A 69 -2.10 -6.92 0.72
C THR A 69 -0.72 -7.00 0.09
N VAL A 70 -0.62 -7.66 -1.05
CA VAL A 70 0.57 -7.63 -1.91
C VAL A 70 0.42 -6.48 -2.89
N GLN A 71 1.46 -5.66 -3.04
CA GLN A 71 1.55 -4.62 -4.05
C GLN A 71 2.80 -4.78 -4.89
N TRP A 72 2.68 -4.47 -6.17
CA TRP A 72 3.79 -4.43 -7.12
C TRP A 72 4.07 -2.99 -7.52
N LEU A 73 5.32 -2.58 -7.39
CA LEU A 73 5.79 -1.25 -7.73
C LEU A 73 6.76 -1.38 -8.90
N ALA A 74 6.56 -0.57 -9.94
CA ALA A 74 7.42 -0.56 -11.12
C ALA A 74 8.72 0.22 -10.87
N GLU A 75 9.80 -0.20 -11.51
CA GLU A 75 10.98 0.64 -11.67
C GLU A 75 10.84 1.57 -12.89
N PRO A 76 11.48 2.75 -12.87
CA PRO A 76 12.23 3.34 -11.75
C PRO A 76 11.36 4.21 -10.82
N ASP A 77 10.10 4.47 -11.19
CA ASP A 77 9.26 5.51 -10.57
C ASP A 77 8.54 5.06 -9.29
N GLY A 78 8.58 3.77 -8.95
CA GLY A 78 7.92 3.21 -7.78
C GLY A 78 6.39 3.25 -7.89
N ARG A 79 5.82 3.43 -9.09
CA ARG A 79 4.37 3.49 -9.25
C ARG A 79 3.76 2.12 -8.96
N VAL A 80 2.67 2.10 -8.17
CA VAL A 80 1.90 0.87 -7.95
C VAL A 80 1.26 0.44 -9.29
N VAL A 81 1.61 -0.76 -9.75
CA VAL A 81 1.12 -1.35 -11.00
C VAL A 81 0.16 -2.54 -10.77
N GLY A 82 0.09 -3.02 -9.53
CA GLY A 82 -0.85 -4.05 -9.13
C GLY A 82 -1.03 -4.08 -7.61
N SER A 83 -2.17 -4.58 -7.17
CA SER A 83 -2.48 -4.82 -5.76
C SER A 83 -3.39 -6.05 -5.65
N LYS A 84 -3.15 -6.89 -4.66
CA LYS A 84 -3.98 -8.07 -4.38
C LYS A 84 -4.11 -8.26 -2.88
N VAL A 85 -5.35 -8.32 -2.40
CA VAL A 85 -5.64 -8.71 -1.02
C VAL A 85 -5.50 -10.23 -0.91
N LEU A 86 -4.87 -10.70 0.17
CA LEU A 86 -4.81 -12.11 0.51
C LEU A 86 -6.05 -12.42 1.35
N GLU A 87 -6.99 -13.16 0.77
CA GLU A 87 -8.23 -13.57 1.44
C GLU A 87 -8.00 -14.93 2.10
N ASP A 88 -7.62 -14.92 3.37
CA ASP A 88 -7.54 -16.13 4.20
C ASP A 88 -7.81 -15.74 5.67
N GLU A 89 -8.71 -16.45 6.34
CA GLU A 89 -9.05 -16.16 7.75
C GLU A 89 -7.86 -16.37 8.68
N GLU A 90 -6.94 -17.28 8.33
CA GLU A 90 -5.73 -17.55 9.11
C GLU A 90 -4.61 -16.54 8.80
N ALA A 91 -4.68 -15.81 7.68
CA ALA A 91 -3.77 -14.68 7.42
C ALA A 91 -3.84 -13.63 8.53
N ALA A 92 -5.00 -13.56 9.22
CA ALA A 92 -5.19 -12.64 10.34
C ALA A 92 -4.43 -13.02 11.62
N LYS A 93 -3.84 -14.22 11.68
CA LYS A 93 -3.04 -14.71 12.82
C LYS A 93 -1.53 -14.59 12.59
N LEU A 94 -1.11 -14.15 11.41
CA LEU A 94 0.30 -14.07 11.05
C LEU A 94 1.02 -12.94 11.77
N THR A 95 2.31 -13.16 12.01
CA THR A 95 3.22 -12.14 12.52
C THR A 95 4.18 -11.69 11.42
N PHE A 96 4.28 -10.38 11.17
CA PHE A 96 5.31 -9.85 10.25
C PHE A 96 6.69 -9.72 10.89
N GLY A 97 6.81 -10.00 12.19
CA GLY A 97 8.09 -10.01 12.90
C GLY A 97 9.04 -11.07 12.34
N ASP A 98 8.47 -12.21 11.92
CA ASP A 98 9.22 -13.38 11.49
C ASP A 98 9.06 -13.65 9.98
N MET A 99 8.86 -12.59 9.19
CA MET A 99 8.76 -12.70 7.74
C MET A 99 10.14 -12.94 7.11
N ARG A 100 10.30 -14.06 6.40
CA ARG A 100 11.51 -14.39 5.65
C ARG A 100 11.21 -14.47 4.16
N ALA A 101 11.98 -13.75 3.35
CA ALA A 101 11.81 -13.73 1.90
C ALA A 101 12.98 -14.43 1.21
N GLU A 102 12.66 -15.31 0.26
CA GLU A 102 13.62 -16.04 -0.57
C GLU A 102 13.34 -15.71 -2.04
N PRO A 103 14.28 -15.06 -2.76
CA PRO A 103 14.10 -14.75 -4.17
C PRO A 103 14.08 -16.02 -5.01
N GLU A 104 13.29 -16.02 -6.09
CA GLU A 104 13.26 -17.13 -7.05
C GLU A 104 14.13 -16.84 -8.28
N ASP A 105 14.78 -17.89 -8.81
CA ASP A 105 15.69 -17.79 -9.96
C ASP A 105 15.03 -17.25 -11.23
N ARG A 106 13.70 -17.39 -11.36
CA ARG A 106 12.93 -16.97 -12.55
C ARG A 106 12.18 -15.65 -12.37
N GLY A 107 12.53 -14.90 -11.33
CA GLY A 107 11.80 -13.70 -10.93
C GLY A 107 10.64 -14.04 -10.00
N GLY A 108 10.36 -13.13 -9.07
CA GLY A 108 9.42 -13.37 -7.98
C GLY A 108 10.13 -13.73 -6.67
N VAL A 109 9.32 -14.03 -5.67
CA VAL A 109 9.78 -14.27 -4.31
C VAL A 109 8.81 -15.19 -3.58
N THR A 110 9.37 -16.17 -2.87
CA THR A 110 8.65 -16.95 -1.88
C THR A 110 8.87 -16.32 -0.51
N VAL A 111 7.78 -16.03 0.19
CA VAL A 111 7.77 -15.41 1.52
C VAL A 111 7.20 -16.42 2.52
N PHE A 112 7.93 -16.66 3.59
CA PHE A 112 7.51 -17.47 4.72
C PHE A 112 7.06 -16.56 5.84
N LEU A 113 5.89 -16.87 6.42
CA LEU A 113 5.29 -16.13 7.54
C LEU A 113 4.87 -17.10 8.62
N ASP A 114 5.28 -16.85 9.86
CA ASP A 114 4.88 -17.67 11.00
C ASP A 114 3.69 -17.05 11.74
N THR A 115 2.80 -17.91 12.24
CA THR A 115 1.75 -17.51 13.18
C THR A 115 2.32 -17.18 14.56
N LEU A 116 1.52 -16.52 15.38
CA LEU A 116 1.79 -16.48 16.82
C LEU A 116 1.84 -17.91 17.38
N PRO A 117 2.73 -18.20 18.34
CA PRO A 117 2.74 -19.50 18.98
C PRO A 117 1.39 -19.77 19.65
N ASP A 118 0.90 -20.99 19.52
CA ASP A 118 -0.32 -21.47 20.19
C ASP A 118 -0.08 -21.72 21.69
N ALA A 119 -1.08 -22.31 22.37
CA ALA A 119 -1.01 -22.61 23.80
C ALA A 119 0.12 -23.59 24.16
N ASP A 120 0.54 -24.43 23.21
CA ASP A 120 1.63 -25.40 23.36
C ASP A 120 2.98 -24.82 22.89
N GLY A 121 3.00 -23.57 22.42
CA GLY A 121 4.18 -22.87 21.92
C GLY A 121 4.53 -23.19 20.46
N ILE A 122 3.65 -23.89 19.75
CA ILE A 122 3.85 -24.32 18.36
C ILE A 122 3.43 -23.20 17.41
N ARG A 123 4.19 -23.02 16.32
CA ARG A 123 3.87 -22.07 15.26
C ARG A 123 3.58 -22.82 13.97
N ASP A 124 2.61 -22.31 13.23
CA ASP A 124 2.38 -22.72 11.85
C ASP A 124 3.13 -21.80 10.90
N THR A 125 3.77 -22.38 9.90
CA THR A 125 4.39 -21.62 8.82
C THR A 125 3.45 -21.55 7.63
N TRP A 126 3.32 -20.36 7.07
CA TRP A 126 2.57 -20.05 5.88
C TRP A 126 3.50 -19.61 4.76
N VAL A 127 3.10 -19.92 3.52
CA VAL A 127 3.86 -19.60 2.32
C VAL A 127 3.05 -18.64 1.46
N LEU A 128 3.67 -17.54 1.11
CA LEU A 128 3.20 -16.58 0.11
C LEU A 128 4.14 -16.62 -1.09
N ILE A 129 3.66 -17.11 -2.22
CA ILE A 129 4.39 -17.10 -3.49
C ILE A 129 3.93 -15.86 -4.26
N ILE A 130 4.89 -14.99 -4.61
CA ILE A 130 4.64 -13.74 -5.34
C ILE A 130 5.38 -13.79 -6.68
N GLY A 131 4.62 -13.75 -7.78
CA GLY A 131 5.13 -13.66 -9.15
C GLY A 131 5.00 -12.24 -9.73
N GLY A 132 4.60 -12.16 -10.99
CA GLY A 132 4.32 -10.89 -11.67
C GLY A 132 3.11 -10.15 -11.09
N PRO A 133 2.82 -8.92 -11.54
CA PRO A 133 1.69 -8.13 -11.04
C PRO A 133 0.36 -8.90 -11.07
N GLY A 134 -0.26 -9.07 -9.90
CA GLY A 134 -1.53 -9.80 -9.72
C GLY A 134 -1.36 -11.30 -9.40
N GLU A 135 -0.16 -11.84 -9.58
CA GLU A 135 0.15 -13.24 -9.30
C GLU A 135 0.64 -13.40 -7.86
N ALA A 136 -0.28 -13.70 -6.95
CA ALA A 136 0.06 -14.14 -5.60
C ALA A 136 -0.78 -15.34 -5.18
N ARG A 137 -0.15 -16.32 -4.52
CA ARG A 137 -0.80 -17.48 -3.90
C ARG A 137 -0.36 -17.56 -2.44
N PHE A 138 -1.31 -17.75 -1.55
CA PHE A 138 -1.09 -17.81 -0.12
C PHE A 138 -1.74 -19.07 0.44
N GLY A 139 -1.06 -19.76 1.36
CA GLY A 139 -1.56 -20.98 1.97
C GLY A 139 -0.58 -21.54 3.01
N PRO A 140 -0.99 -22.58 3.75
CA PRO A 140 -0.11 -23.23 4.72
C PRO A 140 1.11 -23.84 4.02
N ALA A 141 2.26 -23.82 4.70
CA ALA A 141 3.41 -24.61 4.31
C ALA A 141 3.07 -26.10 4.52
N MET A 142 2.48 -26.75 3.54
CA MET A 142 2.26 -28.19 3.61
C MET A 142 3.62 -28.91 3.55
N ASN A 143 3.81 -29.88 4.45
CA ASN A 143 4.83 -30.93 4.30
C ASN A 143 4.34 -32.01 3.34
#